data_AF-C6C8U0-F1
#
_entry.id   AF-C6C8U0-F1
#
_cell.length_a   1.000
_cell.length_b   1.000
_cell.length_c   1.000
_cell.angle_alpha   90.00
_cell.angle_beta   90.00
_cell.angle_gamma   90.00
#
_symmetry.space_group_name_H-M   'P 1'
#
loop_
_entity.id
_entity.type
_entity.pdbx_description
1 polymer ?
#
loop_
_entity_poly.entity_id
_entity_poly.type
_entity_poly.pdbx_seq_one_letter_code
_entity_poly.pdbx_strand_id
1 'polypeptide(L)'
;MKDEILHSIEWNMTKINGFLEKIVTAPPPVELKRLKFYHGVYLESLFSLIDYMDEMDESISREIKYIMRNLGDDSLYYFRELHYAITHRGFDISTHSNIVENNVRLMTPECVLNRDGLPCPSPKENILLKSLLIFDMATRVAVLLKLSQLGCRYEKDREEDEYFESFLANINNAAIPGFVKGFIFDHRREVKEKIDSRELESSLIIRVKELLFPESMLNILKILY
;
A
#
# COMPACT_ATOMS: atom_id res chain seq x y z
N MET A 1 2.17 -18.70 -15.59
CA MET A 1 1.02 -18.06 -14.92
C MET A 1 1.32 -17.74 -13.45
N LYS A 2 1.50 -18.71 -12.54
CA LYS A 2 1.82 -18.38 -11.12
C LYS A 2 3.17 -17.65 -10.95
N ASP A 3 4.23 -18.12 -11.60
CA ASP A 3 5.56 -17.47 -11.51
C ASP A 3 5.56 -16.05 -12.10
N GLU A 4 4.78 -15.84 -13.15
CA GLU A 4 4.62 -14.54 -13.81
C GLU A 4 3.88 -13.54 -12.91
N ILE A 5 2.84 -14.00 -12.20
CA ILE A 5 2.13 -13.22 -11.17
C ILE A 5 3.09 -12.86 -10.04
N LEU A 6 3.85 -13.84 -9.54
CA LEU A 6 4.80 -13.63 -8.45
C LEU A 6 5.92 -12.64 -8.83
N HIS A 7 6.49 -12.75 -10.04
CA HIS A 7 7.48 -11.80 -10.53
C HIS A 7 6.92 -10.40 -10.76
N SER A 8 5.68 -10.29 -11.22
CA SER A 8 5.02 -8.99 -11.40
C SER A 8 4.75 -8.31 -10.05
N ILE A 9 4.32 -9.07 -9.05
CA ILE A 9 4.17 -8.57 -7.68
C ILE A 9 5.55 -8.17 -7.12
N GLU A 10 6.55 -9.05 -7.20
CA GLU A 10 7.91 -8.79 -6.74
C GLU A 10 8.49 -7.50 -7.33
N TRP A 11 8.36 -7.30 -8.64
CA TRP A 11 8.84 -6.12 -9.34
C TRP A 11 8.17 -4.83 -8.83
N ASN A 12 6.83 -4.83 -8.75
CA ASN A 12 6.10 -3.65 -8.26
C ASN A 12 6.40 -3.38 -6.78
N MET A 13 6.40 -4.40 -5.93
CA MET A 13 6.69 -4.25 -4.50
C MET A 13 8.12 -3.75 -4.25
N THR A 14 9.10 -4.18 -5.05
CA THR A 14 10.47 -3.67 -5.00
C THR A 14 10.52 -2.17 -5.27
N LYS A 15 9.80 -1.69 -6.29
CA LYS A 15 9.69 -0.26 -6.59
C LYS A 15 8.99 0.50 -5.46
N ILE A 16 7.82 0.02 -5.04
CA ILE A 16 6.99 0.62 -3.98
C ILE A 16 7.86 0.81 -2.72
N ASN A 17 8.53 -0.23 -2.25
CA ASN A 17 9.40 -0.18 -1.07
C ASN A 17 10.58 0.78 -1.25
N GLY A 18 11.27 0.72 -2.39
CA GLY A 18 12.44 1.57 -2.65
C GLY A 18 12.11 3.06 -2.74
N PHE A 19 10.93 3.42 -3.27
CA PHE A 19 10.49 4.82 -3.30
C PHE A 19 9.90 5.29 -1.98
N LEU A 20 9.21 4.42 -1.25
CA LEU A 20 8.74 4.70 0.10
C LEU A 20 9.92 5.03 1.04
N GLU A 21 10.99 4.23 1.00
CA GLU A 21 12.21 4.47 1.77
C GLU A 21 12.83 5.83 1.43
N LYS A 22 12.95 6.15 0.14
CA LYS A 22 13.48 7.45 -0.33
C LYS A 22 12.64 8.64 0.12
N ILE A 23 11.31 8.49 0.21
CA ILE A 23 10.42 9.54 0.71
C ILE A 23 10.67 9.79 2.20
N VAL A 24 10.81 8.72 2.98
CA VAL A 24 10.86 8.83 4.44
C VAL A 24 12.24 9.27 4.91
N THR A 25 13.30 8.81 4.24
CA THR A 25 14.70 9.11 4.57
C THR A 25 15.22 10.39 3.92
N ALA A 26 14.40 11.13 3.17
CA ALA A 26 14.82 12.34 2.48
C ALA A 26 15.33 13.40 3.50
N PRO A 27 16.64 13.71 3.54
CA PRO A 27 17.19 14.57 4.57
C PRO A 27 16.83 16.05 4.30
N PRO A 28 16.55 16.85 5.34
CA PRO A 28 16.48 18.30 5.22
C PRO A 28 17.87 18.89 4.89
N PRO A 29 17.97 19.93 4.03
CA PRO A 29 16.90 20.47 3.19
C PRO A 29 16.58 19.53 2.01
N VAL A 30 15.31 19.18 1.84
CA VAL A 30 14.89 18.34 0.72
C VAL A 30 14.62 19.18 -0.53
N GLU A 31 15.09 18.73 -1.68
CA GLU A 31 14.69 19.29 -2.96
C GLU A 31 13.24 18.88 -3.28
N LEU A 32 12.32 19.85 -3.31
CA LEU A 32 10.89 19.58 -3.55
C LEU A 32 10.63 18.82 -4.87
N LYS A 33 11.36 19.12 -5.94
CA LYS A 33 11.23 18.42 -7.23
C LYS A 33 11.53 16.92 -7.09
N ARG A 34 12.56 16.59 -6.31
CA ARG A 34 12.97 15.21 -6.05
C ARG A 34 11.96 14.49 -5.17
N LEU A 35 11.44 15.16 -4.13
CA LEU A 35 10.40 14.59 -3.27
C LEU A 35 9.09 14.32 -4.04
N LYS A 36 8.70 15.25 -4.92
CA LYS A 36 7.55 15.08 -5.84
C LYS A 36 7.76 13.90 -6.77
N PHE A 37 8.95 13.79 -7.38
CA PHE A 37 9.29 12.64 -8.23
C PHE A 37 9.14 11.31 -7.47
N TYR A 38 9.64 11.21 -6.24
CA TYR A 38 9.52 9.99 -5.45
C TYR A 38 8.07 9.62 -5.14
N HIS A 39 7.23 10.58 -4.75
CA HIS A 39 5.80 10.33 -4.55
C HIS A 39 5.09 9.94 -5.85
N GLY A 40 5.49 10.53 -6.98
CA GLY A 40 4.92 10.22 -8.29
C GLY A 40 5.15 8.77 -8.68
N VAL A 41 6.39 8.29 -8.55
CA VAL A 41 6.71 6.88 -8.85
C VAL A 41 6.11 5.94 -7.82
N TYR A 42 6.06 6.32 -6.54
CA TYR A 42 5.40 5.53 -5.50
C TYR A 42 3.90 5.33 -5.81
N LEU A 43 3.20 6.42 -6.18
CA LEU A 43 1.79 6.39 -6.58
C LEU A 43 1.56 5.55 -7.85
N GLU A 44 2.37 5.76 -8.88
CA GLU A 44 2.29 5.02 -10.14
C GLU A 44 2.46 3.52 -9.89
N SER A 45 3.49 3.12 -9.14
CA SER A 45 3.79 1.71 -8.92
C SER A 45 2.71 1.02 -8.07
N LEU A 46 2.04 1.75 -7.16
CA LEU A 46 0.86 1.24 -6.47
C LEU A 46 -0.29 0.96 -7.44
N PHE A 47 -0.63 1.92 -8.31
CA PHE A 47 -1.71 1.73 -9.27
C PHE A 47 -1.38 0.69 -10.35
N SER A 48 -0.12 0.59 -10.77
CA SER A 48 0.32 -0.49 -11.67
C SER A 48 0.14 -1.87 -11.06
N LEU A 49 0.45 -2.04 -9.77
CA LEU A 49 0.20 -3.30 -9.07
C LEU A 49 -1.30 -3.59 -8.99
N ILE A 50 -2.12 -2.59 -8.65
CA ILE A 50 -3.57 -2.75 -8.53
C ILE A 50 -4.18 -3.13 -9.88
N ASP A 51 -3.86 -2.40 -10.93
CA ASP A 51 -4.41 -2.63 -12.26
C ASP A 51 -3.95 -4.00 -12.80
N TYR A 52 -2.69 -4.39 -12.58
CA TYR A 52 -2.20 -5.73 -12.91
C TYR A 52 -2.98 -6.83 -12.16
N MET A 53 -3.20 -6.65 -10.86
CA MET A 53 -3.91 -7.65 -10.06
C MET A 53 -5.39 -7.70 -10.46
N ASP A 54 -6.01 -6.57 -10.80
CA ASP A 54 -7.40 -6.49 -11.27
C ASP A 54 -7.59 -7.18 -12.64
N GLU A 55 -6.62 -7.06 -13.55
CA GLU A 55 -6.60 -7.80 -14.81
C GLU A 55 -6.54 -9.32 -14.60
N MET A 56 -5.93 -9.77 -13.50
CA MET A 56 -5.89 -11.20 -13.15
C MET A 56 -7.17 -11.67 -12.45
N ASP A 57 -7.77 -10.83 -11.60
CA ASP A 57 -9.04 -11.08 -10.93
C ASP A 57 -9.72 -9.78 -10.45
N GLU A 58 -10.87 -9.47 -11.02
CA GLU A 58 -11.70 -8.30 -10.65
C GLU A 58 -12.21 -8.32 -9.19
N SER A 59 -12.03 -9.43 -8.45
CA SER A 59 -12.27 -9.44 -7.00
C SER A 59 -11.34 -8.49 -6.26
N ILE A 60 -10.13 -8.24 -6.77
CA ILE A 60 -9.09 -7.52 -6.05
C ILE A 60 -9.40 -6.04 -5.93
N SER A 61 -9.83 -5.39 -7.01
CA SER A 61 -10.34 -4.01 -6.89
C SER A 61 -11.53 -3.92 -5.94
N ARG A 62 -12.38 -4.96 -5.87
CA ARG A 62 -13.50 -5.00 -4.92
C ARG A 62 -13.03 -5.17 -3.48
N GLU A 63 -12.05 -6.02 -3.23
CA GLU A 63 -11.40 -6.21 -1.94
C GLU A 63 -10.68 -4.94 -1.49
N ILE A 64 -9.90 -4.28 -2.35
CA ILE A 64 -9.25 -3.01 -2.03
C ILE A 64 -10.28 -1.93 -1.69
N LYS A 65 -11.34 -1.78 -2.52
CA LYS A 65 -12.45 -0.85 -2.23
C LYS A 65 -13.11 -1.16 -0.89
N TYR A 66 -13.38 -2.44 -0.62
CA TYR A 66 -13.98 -2.87 0.62
C TYR A 66 -13.09 -2.57 1.82
N ILE A 67 -11.80 -2.89 1.73
CA ILE A 67 -10.80 -2.60 2.76
C ILE A 67 -10.75 -1.08 2.98
N MET A 68 -10.54 -0.27 1.94
CA MET A 68 -10.46 1.19 2.04
C MET A 68 -11.70 1.82 2.67
N ARG A 69 -12.91 1.38 2.28
CA ARG A 69 -14.17 1.83 2.91
C ARG A 69 -14.23 1.50 4.39
N ASN A 70 -13.82 0.29 4.77
CA ASN A 70 -13.70 -0.10 6.18
C ASN A 70 -12.54 0.60 6.89
N LEU A 71 -11.52 1.05 6.16
CA LEU A 71 -10.46 1.94 6.63
C LEU A 71 -10.95 3.38 6.85
N GLY A 72 -12.23 3.67 6.55
CA GLY A 72 -12.85 4.98 6.73
C GLY A 72 -12.44 6.00 5.66
N ASP A 73 -11.78 5.55 4.59
CA ASP A 73 -11.27 6.39 3.52
C ASP A 73 -11.75 5.88 2.15
N ASP A 74 -12.67 6.61 1.52
CA ASP A 74 -13.15 6.32 0.16
C ASP A 74 -12.36 7.10 -0.91
N SER A 75 -11.13 7.53 -0.57
CA SER A 75 -10.24 8.31 -1.44
C SER A 75 -9.69 7.52 -2.64
N LEU A 76 -10.04 6.25 -2.82
CA LEU A 76 -9.59 5.45 -3.97
C LEU A 76 -9.88 6.17 -5.28
N TYR A 77 -11.09 6.73 -5.39
CA TYR A 77 -11.50 7.46 -6.59
C TYR A 77 -10.60 8.68 -6.81
N TYR A 78 -10.35 9.46 -5.75
CA TYR A 78 -9.44 10.60 -5.79
C TYR A 78 -8.02 10.20 -6.23
N PHE A 79 -7.44 9.17 -5.63
CA PHE A 79 -6.08 8.75 -5.94
C PHE A 79 -5.96 8.17 -7.35
N ARG A 80 -7.00 7.50 -7.85
CA ARG A 80 -7.06 7.00 -9.23
C ARG A 80 -7.12 8.15 -10.24
N GLU A 81 -7.90 9.19 -9.95
CA GLU A 81 -7.94 10.40 -10.79
C GLU A 81 -6.66 11.23 -10.68
N LEU A 82 -6.01 11.28 -9.50
CA LEU A 82 -4.71 11.91 -9.30
C LEU A 82 -3.62 11.19 -10.12
N HIS A 83 -3.55 9.85 -10.05
CA HIS A 83 -2.65 9.04 -10.86
C HIS A 83 -2.88 9.32 -12.36
N TYR A 84 -4.14 9.28 -12.81
CA TYR A 84 -4.50 9.62 -14.18
C TYR A 84 -4.05 11.04 -14.58
N ALA A 85 -4.22 12.02 -13.69
CA ALA A 85 -3.80 13.40 -13.91
C ALA A 85 -2.28 13.51 -14.10
N ILE A 86 -1.50 12.84 -13.25
CA ILE A 86 -0.04 12.87 -13.32
C ILE A 86 0.43 12.21 -14.62
N THR A 87 -0.08 11.02 -14.92
CA THR A 87 0.39 10.20 -16.05
C THR A 87 -0.03 10.77 -17.41
N HIS A 88 -1.25 11.30 -17.54
CA HIS A 88 -1.80 11.69 -18.84
C HIS A 88 -1.99 13.20 -19.04
N ARG A 89 -1.98 14.00 -17.96
CA ARG A 89 -2.21 15.45 -18.03
C ARG A 89 -1.02 16.28 -17.55
N GLY A 90 0.08 15.64 -17.14
CA GLY A 90 1.26 16.34 -16.61
C GLY A 90 0.96 17.10 -15.31
N PHE A 91 -0.01 16.62 -14.53
CA PHE A 91 -0.45 17.27 -13.30
C PHE A 91 0.66 17.21 -12.22
N ASP A 92 0.83 18.31 -11.48
CA ASP A 92 1.79 18.36 -10.38
C ASP A 92 1.23 17.60 -9.16
N ILE A 93 1.96 16.59 -8.68
CA ILE A 93 1.53 15.74 -7.58
C ILE A 93 1.32 16.50 -6.26
N SER A 94 1.91 17.69 -6.12
CA SER A 94 1.62 18.56 -4.99
C SER A 94 2.09 19.99 -5.25
N THR A 95 1.25 20.97 -4.96
CA THR A 95 1.63 22.40 -5.03
C THR A 95 2.09 22.97 -3.68
N HIS A 96 1.90 22.22 -2.59
CA HIS A 96 2.16 22.68 -1.22
C HIS A 96 2.91 21.63 -0.40
N SER A 97 3.73 22.10 0.53
CA SER A 97 4.40 21.23 1.51
C SER A 97 4.23 21.76 2.92
N ASN A 98 4.25 20.87 3.88
CA ASN A 98 4.25 21.19 5.30
C ASN A 98 5.46 20.56 6.00
N ILE A 99 5.85 21.06 7.16
CA ILE A 99 6.91 20.46 7.99
C ILE A 99 6.22 19.67 9.11
N VAL A 100 6.49 18.37 9.16
CA VAL A 100 6.00 17.47 10.20
C VAL A 100 7.21 16.77 10.80
N GLU A 101 7.44 16.94 12.11
CA GLU A 101 8.58 16.35 12.83
C GLU A 101 9.93 16.59 12.12
N ASN A 102 10.23 17.84 11.79
CA ASN A 102 11.44 18.27 11.06
C ASN A 102 11.59 17.70 9.63
N ASN A 103 10.58 17.02 9.10
CA ASN A 103 10.58 16.50 7.73
C ASN A 103 9.61 17.29 6.85
N VAL A 104 10.04 17.61 5.64
CA VAL A 104 9.15 18.21 4.63
C VAL A 104 8.24 17.12 4.08
N ARG A 105 6.93 17.35 4.14
CA ARG A 105 5.87 16.45 3.67
C ARG A 105 5.04 17.16 2.62
N LEU A 106 4.68 16.44 1.56
CA LEU A 106 3.81 16.95 0.51
C LEU A 106 2.35 16.86 0.95
N MET A 107 1.56 17.87 0.58
CA MET A 107 0.11 17.87 0.80
C MET A 107 -0.60 17.26 -0.41
N THR A 108 -1.75 16.63 -0.20
CA THR A 108 -2.62 16.15 -1.28
C THR A 108 -3.15 17.34 -2.10
N PRO A 109 -3.14 17.29 -3.45
CA PRO A 109 -3.70 18.36 -4.27
C PRO A 109 -5.21 18.53 -4.10
N GLU A 110 -5.68 19.75 -3.86
CA GLU A 110 -7.13 20.01 -3.67
C GLU A 110 -7.90 20.11 -5.00
N CYS A 111 -7.20 20.32 -6.11
CA CYS A 111 -7.79 20.61 -7.42
C CYS A 111 -7.74 19.44 -8.41
N VAL A 112 -7.75 18.20 -7.92
CA VAL A 112 -7.84 17.02 -8.80
C VAL A 112 -9.22 17.01 -9.46
N LEU A 113 -9.24 17.03 -10.79
CA LEU A 113 -10.46 16.89 -11.59
C LEU A 113 -10.56 15.48 -12.12
N ASN A 114 -11.77 14.93 -12.14
CA ASN A 114 -12.04 13.66 -12.80
C ASN A 114 -11.98 13.80 -14.33
N ARG A 115 -12.18 12.69 -15.05
CA ARG A 115 -12.20 12.63 -16.52
C ARG A 115 -13.30 13.49 -17.16
N ASP A 116 -14.38 13.79 -16.44
CA ASP A 116 -15.48 14.67 -16.88
C ASP A 116 -15.21 16.15 -16.56
N GLY A 117 -14.06 16.47 -15.96
CA GLY A 117 -13.70 17.83 -15.55
C GLY A 117 -14.34 18.30 -14.24
N LEU A 118 -14.96 17.41 -13.48
CA LEU A 118 -15.57 17.71 -12.18
C LEU A 118 -14.57 17.53 -11.03
N PRO A 119 -14.61 18.34 -9.97
CA PRO A 119 -13.75 18.17 -8.80
C PRO A 119 -13.93 16.80 -8.13
N CYS A 120 -12.80 16.13 -7.85
CA CYS A 120 -12.79 14.93 -7.03
C CYS A 120 -12.98 15.29 -5.54
N PRO A 121 -13.64 14.42 -4.75
CA PRO A 121 -13.68 14.59 -3.30
C PRO A 121 -12.27 14.46 -2.71
N SER A 122 -11.82 15.46 -1.96
CA SER A 122 -10.51 15.41 -1.32
C SER A 122 -10.41 14.28 -0.29
N PRO A 123 -9.25 13.64 -0.13
CA PRO A 123 -9.04 12.65 0.91
C PRO A 123 -9.16 13.29 2.30
N LYS A 124 -9.59 12.51 3.29
CA LYS A 124 -9.71 12.99 4.68
C LYS A 124 -8.36 13.35 5.29
N GLU A 125 -7.33 12.56 4.97
CA GLU A 125 -5.94 12.84 5.32
C GLU A 125 -5.31 13.70 4.22
N ASN A 126 -4.71 14.82 4.62
CA ASN A 126 -4.18 15.83 3.72
C ASN A 126 -2.66 15.72 3.51
N ILE A 127 -1.94 14.97 4.34
CA ILE A 127 -0.54 14.62 4.10
C ILE A 127 -0.51 13.47 3.09
N LEU A 128 0.03 13.73 1.89
CA LEU A 128 0.03 12.79 0.78
C LEU A 128 0.59 11.41 1.16
N LEU A 129 1.73 11.39 1.86
CA LEU A 129 2.34 10.13 2.28
C LEU A 129 1.44 9.32 3.22
N LYS A 130 0.74 9.98 4.16
CA LYS A 130 -0.14 9.28 5.11
C LYS A 130 -1.33 8.65 4.39
N SER A 131 -1.98 9.40 3.50
CA SER A 131 -3.09 8.88 2.70
C SER A 131 -2.65 7.73 1.78
N LEU A 132 -1.49 7.87 1.14
CA LEU A 132 -0.94 6.80 0.29
C LEU A 132 -0.52 5.57 1.08
N LEU A 133 -0.12 5.70 2.35
CA LEU A 133 0.19 4.54 3.20
C LEU A 133 -1.06 3.76 3.59
N ILE A 134 -2.18 4.44 3.87
CA ILE A 134 -3.47 3.77 4.08
C ILE A 134 -3.82 2.93 2.85
N PHE A 135 -3.61 3.50 1.67
CA PHE A 135 -3.86 2.83 0.41
C PHE A 135 -2.89 1.67 0.12
N ASP A 136 -1.60 1.88 0.38
CA ASP A 136 -0.56 0.85 0.23
C ASP A 136 -0.82 -0.35 1.15
N MET A 137 -1.19 -0.10 2.42
CA MET A 137 -1.58 -1.15 3.35
C MET A 137 -2.78 -1.95 2.84
N ALA A 138 -3.83 -1.29 2.35
CA ALA A 138 -5.00 -1.97 1.79
C ALA A 138 -4.61 -2.85 0.58
N THR A 139 -3.74 -2.34 -0.27
CA THR A 139 -3.24 -3.04 -1.46
C THR A 139 -2.42 -4.27 -1.10
N ARG A 140 -1.44 -4.13 -0.19
CA ARG A 140 -0.61 -5.24 0.30
C ARG A 140 -1.45 -6.35 0.93
N VAL A 141 -2.47 -5.99 1.71
CA VAL A 141 -3.41 -6.96 2.29
C VAL A 141 -4.18 -7.68 1.19
N ALA A 142 -4.74 -6.97 0.22
CA ALA A 142 -5.46 -7.60 -0.90
C ALA A 142 -4.56 -8.55 -1.72
N VAL A 143 -3.31 -8.16 -1.97
CA VAL A 143 -2.32 -8.99 -2.67
C VAL A 143 -1.99 -10.25 -1.85
N LEU A 144 -1.76 -10.12 -0.54
CA LEU A 144 -1.52 -11.26 0.34
C LEU A 144 -2.69 -12.26 0.32
N LEU A 145 -3.92 -11.75 0.40
CA LEU A 145 -5.13 -12.56 0.33
C LEU A 145 -5.19 -13.33 -0.99
N LYS A 146 -4.87 -12.67 -2.10
CA LYS A 146 -4.85 -13.32 -3.40
C LYS A 146 -3.81 -14.42 -3.50
N LEU A 147 -2.59 -14.17 -3.02
CA LEU A 147 -1.52 -15.17 -3.00
C LEU A 147 -1.93 -16.42 -2.22
N SER A 148 -2.63 -16.21 -1.09
CA SER A 148 -3.17 -17.29 -0.26
C SER A 148 -4.22 -18.13 -1.01
N GLN A 149 -5.16 -17.49 -1.71
CA GLN A 149 -6.15 -18.18 -2.56
C GLN A 149 -5.51 -18.96 -3.72
N LEU A 150 -4.39 -18.48 -4.25
CA LEU A 150 -3.64 -19.14 -5.32
C LEU A 150 -2.79 -20.33 -4.82
N GLY A 151 -2.84 -20.65 -3.53
CA GLY A 151 -2.11 -21.76 -2.92
C GLY A 151 -0.61 -21.49 -2.73
N CYS A 152 -0.21 -20.22 -2.66
CA CYS A 152 1.17 -19.83 -2.35
C CYS A 152 1.39 -19.87 -0.82
N ARG A 153 1.63 -21.06 -0.27
CA ARG A 153 1.80 -21.30 1.17
C ARG A 153 3.26 -21.19 1.63
N TYR A 154 3.47 -21.12 2.95
CA TYR A 154 4.76 -21.18 3.62
C TYR A 154 4.86 -22.53 4.36
N GLU A 155 6.00 -23.24 4.30
CA GLU A 155 6.20 -24.49 5.06
C GLU A 155 6.48 -24.26 6.55
N LYS A 156 6.66 -23.01 7.00
CA LYS A 156 6.99 -22.66 8.38
C LYS A 156 5.85 -21.88 9.05
N ASP A 157 4.66 -22.49 9.11
CA ASP A 157 3.44 -21.96 9.74
C ASP A 157 3.58 -21.56 11.24
N ARG A 158 4.72 -21.82 11.91
CA ARG A 158 4.98 -21.40 13.31
C ARG A 158 5.76 -20.10 13.46
N GLU A 159 6.69 -19.78 12.56
CA GLU A 159 7.48 -18.53 12.62
C GLU A 159 6.72 -17.35 11.96
N GLU A 160 5.82 -17.63 11.02
CA GLU A 160 4.93 -16.63 10.42
C GLU A 160 3.95 -16.04 11.46
N ASP A 161 3.45 -16.87 12.38
CA ASP A 161 2.64 -16.39 13.50
C ASP A 161 3.49 -15.49 14.42
N GLU A 162 4.77 -15.77 14.70
CA GLU A 162 5.60 -14.87 15.53
C GLU A 162 6.00 -13.57 14.83
N TYR A 163 6.35 -13.61 13.53
CA TYR A 163 6.66 -12.39 12.77
C TYR A 163 5.42 -11.54 12.53
N PHE A 164 4.28 -12.15 12.21
CA PHE A 164 3.01 -11.46 12.07
C PHE A 164 2.46 -10.97 13.41
N GLU A 165 2.58 -11.74 14.50
CA GLU A 165 2.21 -11.28 15.85
C GLU A 165 3.18 -10.19 16.34
N SER A 166 4.46 -10.23 15.98
CA SER A 166 5.42 -9.14 16.20
C SER A 166 5.09 -7.90 15.36
N PHE A 167 4.68 -8.08 14.10
CA PHE A 167 4.16 -7.03 13.24
C PHE A 167 2.85 -6.44 13.81
N LEU A 168 1.93 -7.27 14.30
CA LEU A 168 0.70 -6.87 14.98
C LEU A 168 0.98 -6.21 16.34
N ALA A 169 2.01 -6.64 17.07
CA ALA A 169 2.46 -6.02 18.31
C ALA A 169 3.11 -4.65 18.04
N ASN A 170 3.86 -4.53 16.95
CA ASN A 170 4.39 -3.27 16.46
C ASN A 170 3.29 -2.35 15.93
N ILE A 171 2.25 -2.90 15.30
CA ILE A 171 1.00 -2.20 14.95
C ILE A 171 0.23 -1.80 16.21
N ASN A 172 0.26 -2.60 17.27
CA ASN A 172 -0.36 -2.29 18.55
C ASN A 172 0.27 -1.05 19.19
N ASN A 173 1.58 -0.87 19.01
CA ASN A 173 2.38 0.24 19.56
C ASN A 173 2.52 1.46 18.63
N ALA A 174 2.45 1.29 17.31
CA ALA A 174 2.31 2.40 16.38
C ALA A 174 0.87 2.92 16.48
N ALA A 175 0.64 4.22 16.45
CA ALA A 175 -0.69 4.84 16.55
C ALA A 175 -1.56 4.62 15.29
N ILE A 176 -1.62 3.37 14.84
CA ILE A 176 -2.48 2.83 13.80
C ILE A 176 -3.89 2.72 14.39
N PRO A 177 -4.92 3.22 13.70
CA PRO A 177 -6.27 3.23 14.23
C PRO A 177 -6.77 1.82 14.61
N GLY A 178 -7.40 1.69 15.78
CA GLY A 178 -7.76 0.39 16.38
C GLY A 178 -8.66 -0.51 15.52
N PHE A 179 -9.34 0.04 14.53
CA PHE A 179 -10.21 -0.72 13.61
C PHE A 179 -9.43 -1.37 12.44
N VAL A 180 -8.28 -0.80 12.04
CA VAL A 180 -7.33 -1.47 11.13
C VAL A 180 -6.85 -2.78 11.75
N LYS A 181 -6.64 -2.77 13.07
CA LYS A 181 -6.26 -3.93 13.87
C LYS A 181 -7.39 -4.98 13.85
N GLY A 182 -8.62 -4.57 14.13
CA GLY A 182 -9.80 -5.45 14.10
C GLY A 182 -10.01 -6.15 12.76
N PHE A 183 -9.84 -5.43 11.65
CA PHE A 183 -9.98 -5.99 10.30
C PHE A 183 -8.93 -7.08 10.00
N ILE A 184 -7.67 -6.84 10.35
CA ILE A 184 -6.59 -7.84 10.17
C ILE A 184 -6.88 -9.09 11.02
N PHE A 185 -7.41 -8.93 12.24
CA PHE A 185 -7.76 -10.02 13.14
C PHE A 185 -8.96 -10.86 12.66
N ASP A 186 -10.06 -10.22 12.27
CA ASP A 186 -11.29 -10.92 11.84
C ASP A 186 -11.07 -11.74 10.55
N HIS A 187 -10.20 -11.27 9.67
CA HIS A 187 -9.95 -11.91 8.39
C HIS A 187 -8.97 -13.09 8.48
N ARG A 188 -8.02 -13.08 9.43
CA ARG A 188 -7.18 -14.25 9.76
C ARG A 188 -8.04 -15.47 10.12
N ARG A 189 -9.16 -15.24 10.81
CA ARG A 189 -10.12 -16.29 11.18
C ARG A 189 -10.79 -16.88 9.94
N GLU A 190 -11.29 -16.04 9.03
CA GLU A 190 -11.89 -16.51 7.77
C GLU A 190 -10.91 -17.24 6.85
N VAL A 191 -9.64 -16.78 6.79
CA VAL A 191 -8.60 -17.40 5.97
C VAL A 191 -8.17 -18.75 6.56
N LYS A 192 -8.00 -18.87 7.88
CA LYS A 192 -7.74 -20.17 8.55
C LYS A 192 -8.87 -21.18 8.34
N GLU A 193 -10.13 -20.72 8.23
CA GLU A 193 -11.30 -21.57 8.08
C GLU A 193 -11.55 -22.09 6.64
N LYS A 194 -10.95 -21.48 5.61
CA LYS A 194 -11.27 -21.77 4.18
C LYS A 194 -10.20 -22.57 3.41
N ILE A 195 -9.13 -23.04 4.06
CA ILE A 195 -7.88 -23.43 3.35
C ILE A 195 -7.65 -24.96 3.33
N ASP A 196 -7.79 -25.58 2.14
CA ASP A 196 -7.58 -27.03 1.88
C ASP A 196 -6.14 -27.34 1.40
N SER A 197 -5.45 -28.25 2.09
CA SER A 197 -3.99 -28.45 2.15
C SER A 197 -3.33 -28.88 0.84
N ARG A 198 -2.67 -27.96 0.13
CA ARG A 198 -1.63 -28.27 -0.86
C ARG A 198 -0.50 -27.24 -0.79
N GLU A 199 0.72 -27.75 -0.60
CA GLU A 199 1.98 -27.01 -0.45
C GLU A 199 2.59 -26.63 -1.80
N LEU A 200 3.29 -25.49 -1.83
CA LEU A 200 4.20 -25.08 -2.88
C LEU A 200 5.31 -24.27 -2.21
N GLU A 201 6.46 -24.90 -1.97
CA GLU A 201 7.69 -24.17 -1.66
C GLU A 201 8.20 -23.48 -2.91
N SER A 202 8.31 -22.15 -2.89
CA SER A 202 9.25 -21.47 -3.76
C SER A 202 9.85 -20.27 -3.02
N SER A 203 11.17 -20.11 -3.12
CA SER A 203 11.92 -18.98 -2.58
C SER A 203 11.38 -17.61 -3.03
N LEU A 204 10.66 -17.59 -4.16
CA LEU A 204 9.99 -16.41 -4.69
C LEU A 204 8.76 -15.99 -3.85
N ILE A 205 8.00 -16.94 -3.30
CA ILE A 205 6.87 -16.64 -2.39
C ILE A 205 7.38 -15.99 -1.11
N ILE A 206 8.49 -16.50 -0.56
CA ILE A 206 9.14 -15.94 0.64
C ILE A 206 9.54 -14.49 0.37
N ARG A 207 10.25 -14.25 -0.75
CA ARG A 207 10.68 -12.91 -1.15
C ARG A 207 9.51 -11.94 -1.37
N VAL A 208 8.44 -12.38 -2.03
CA VAL A 208 7.23 -11.56 -2.22
C VAL A 208 6.59 -11.19 -0.88
N LYS A 209 6.51 -12.13 0.07
CA LYS A 209 5.97 -11.85 1.41
C LYS A 209 6.85 -10.89 2.21
N GLU A 210 8.17 -11.04 2.19
CA GLU A 210 9.12 -10.09 2.80
C GLU A 210 8.97 -8.67 2.22
N LEU A 211 8.73 -8.58 0.90
CA LEU A 211 8.47 -7.30 0.23
C LEU A 211 7.11 -6.70 0.57
N LEU A 212 6.10 -7.52 0.90
CA LEU A 212 4.77 -7.04 1.30
C LEU A 212 4.78 -6.34 2.64
N PHE A 213 5.67 -6.70 3.58
CA PHE A 213 5.75 -6.05 4.89
C PHE A 213 7.20 -5.89 5.35
N PRO A 214 7.97 -4.97 4.74
CA PRO A 214 9.36 -4.77 5.13
C PRO A 214 9.45 -4.09 6.50
N GLU A 215 10.48 -4.42 7.30
CA GLU A 215 10.72 -3.80 8.62
C GLU A 215 10.78 -2.26 8.55
N SER A 216 11.25 -1.73 7.42
CA SER A 216 11.26 -0.30 7.15
C SER A 216 9.85 0.32 7.22
N MET A 217 8.81 -0.36 6.75
CA MET A 217 7.42 0.13 6.80
C MET A 217 6.92 0.32 8.23
N LEU A 218 7.29 -0.57 9.16
CA LEU A 218 6.95 -0.43 10.58
C LEU A 218 7.62 0.80 11.20
N ASN A 219 8.88 1.07 10.83
CA ASN A 219 9.61 2.25 11.29
C ASN A 219 9.02 3.54 10.69
N ILE A 220 8.53 3.48 9.45
CA ILE A 220 7.88 4.60 8.77
C ILE A 220 6.55 4.96 9.46
N LEU A 221 5.75 3.97 9.85
CA LEU A 221 4.48 4.20 10.55
C LEU A 221 4.68 4.88 11.91
N LYS A 222 5.79 4.60 12.61
CA LYS A 222 6.19 5.26 13.87
C LYS A 222 6.66 6.71 13.71
N ILE A 223 7.04 7.13 12.50
CA ILE A 223 7.48 8.51 12.19
C ILE A 223 6.29 9.39 11.76
N LEU A 224 5.14 8.77 11.46
CA LEU A 224 3.96 9.47 10.95
C LEU A 224 2.85 9.60 11.99
N TYR A 225 2.89 8.82 13.07
CA TYR A 225 1.92 8.76 14.15
C TYR A 225 2.60 8.52 15.49
#